data_AF-G0EP37-F1
#
_entry.id   AF-G0EP37-F1
#
_cell.length_a   1.000
_cell.length_b   1.000
_cell.length_c   1.000
_cell.angle_alpha   90.00
_cell.angle_beta   90.00
_cell.angle_gamma   90.00
#
_symmetry.space_group_name_H-M   'P 1'
#
loop_
_entity.id
_entity.type
_entity.pdbx_description
1 polymer ?
#
loop_
_entity_poly.entity_id
_entity_poly.type
_entity_poly.pdbx_seq_one_letter_code
_entity_poly.pdbx_strand_id
1 'polypeptide(L)'
;MSNYISKQVGKYISYKLKLKGITHNDIAKSANLSTAIITHVLNGRKSSQKAKKAIAAALGYTDFRILEYEAVKAVNDELNKK
;
A
#
# COMPACT_ATOMS: atom_id res chain seq x y z
N MET A 1 10.86 -1.22 14.17
CA MET A 1 10.19 -0.77 12.94
C MET A 1 8.69 -0.88 13.11
N SER A 2 7.97 0.24 13.13
CA SER A 2 6.51 0.27 13.26
C SER A 2 5.87 -0.56 12.15
N ASN A 3 5.01 -1.51 12.50
CA ASN A 3 4.43 -2.45 11.53
C ASN A 3 3.25 -1.83 10.73
N TYR A 4 3.12 -0.50 10.78
CA TYR A 4 1.95 0.27 10.42
C TYR A 4 2.37 1.42 9.50
N ILE A 5 1.64 1.59 8.39
CA ILE A 5 1.78 2.75 7.52
C ILE A 5 0.90 3.90 8.01
N SER A 6 1.23 5.15 7.67
CA SER A 6 0.34 6.28 7.94
C SER A 6 -0.88 6.26 7.01
N LYS A 7 -1.99 6.88 7.43
CA LYS A 7 -3.19 7.01 6.57
C LYS A 7 -2.90 7.75 5.25
N GLN A 8 -1.99 8.73 5.26
CA GLN A 8 -1.62 9.48 4.05
C GLN A 8 -0.85 8.59 3.07
N VAL A 9 0.12 7.81 3.56
CA VAL A 9 0.85 6.80 2.77
C VAL A 9 -0.11 5.80 2.17
N GLY A 10 -1.06 5.29 2.96
CA GLY A 10 -2.10 4.39 2.48
C GLY A 10 -2.99 4.96 1.38
N LYS A 11 -3.37 6.24 1.48
CA LYS A 11 -4.10 6.95 0.42
C LYS A 11 -3.27 7.08 -0.85
N TYR A 12 -1.99 7.41 -0.73
CA TYR A 12 -1.08 7.50 -1.86
C TYR A 12 -0.93 6.17 -2.60
N ILE A 13 -0.75 5.07 -1.86
CA ILE A 13 -0.70 3.72 -2.43
C ILE A 13 -2.03 3.38 -3.12
N SER A 14 -3.17 3.70 -2.50
CA SER A 14 -4.49 3.49 -3.11
C SER A 14 -4.67 4.29 -4.40
N TYR A 15 -4.14 5.51 -4.46
CA TYR A 15 -4.13 6.34 -5.65
C TYR A 15 -3.29 5.71 -6.78
N LYS A 16 -2.08 5.24 -6.48
CA LYS A 16 -1.22 4.52 -7.45
C LYS A 16 -1.90 3.25 -7.98
N LEU A 17 -2.58 2.49 -7.12
CA LEU A 17 -3.36 1.32 -7.53
C LEU A 17 -4.47 1.72 -8.51
N LYS A 18 -5.21 2.80 -8.20
CA LYS A 18 -6.24 3.34 -9.09
C LYS A 18 -5.67 3.79 -10.44
N LEU A 19 -4.50 4.42 -10.46
CA LEU A 19 -3.83 4.82 -11.71
C LEU A 19 -3.43 3.62 -12.59
N LYS A 20 -3.08 2.49 -11.98
CA LYS A 20 -2.81 1.23 -12.71
C LYS A 20 -4.06 0.43 -13.06
N GLY A 21 -5.26 0.90 -12.67
CA GLY A 21 -6.51 0.16 -12.86
C GLY A 21 -6.63 -1.11 -12.01
N ILE A 22 -5.83 -1.24 -10.93
CA ILE A 22 -5.81 -2.42 -10.07
C ILE A 22 -6.79 -2.21 -8.92
N THR A 23 -7.74 -3.14 -8.75
CA THR A 23 -8.69 -3.08 -7.64
C THR A 23 -8.18 -3.83 -6.41
N HIS A 24 -8.71 -3.49 -5.23
CA HIS A 24 -8.41 -4.26 -4.01
C HIS A 24 -8.81 -5.73 -4.14
N ASN A 25 -9.83 -6.04 -4.94
CA ASN A 25 -10.29 -7.41 -5.19
C ASN A 25 -9.24 -8.21 -5.98
N ASP A 26 -8.58 -7.59 -6.95
CA ASP A 26 -7.56 -8.26 -7.76
C ASP A 26 -6.34 -8.63 -6.91
N ILE A 27 -5.92 -7.72 -6.02
CA ILE A 27 -4.83 -7.95 -5.07
C ILE A 27 -5.20 -9.03 -4.04
N ALA A 28 -6.45 -8.99 -3.56
CA ALA A 28 -6.96 -9.97 -2.62
C ALA A 28 -7.00 -11.38 -3.25
N LYS A 29 -7.51 -11.49 -4.48
CA LYS A 29 -7.56 -12.74 -5.25
C LYS A 29 -6.16 -13.28 -5.54
N SER A 30 -5.21 -12.45 -5.99
CA SER A 30 -3.85 -12.89 -6.30
C SER A 30 -3.11 -13.47 -5.08
N ALA A 31 -3.45 -12.99 -3.88
CA ALA A 31 -2.85 -13.45 -2.64
C ALA A 31 -3.68 -14.51 -1.89
N ASN A 32 -4.85 -14.89 -2.42
CA ASN A 32 -5.86 -15.69 -1.72
C ASN A 32 -6.15 -15.13 -0.31
N LEU A 33 -6.50 -13.84 -0.26
CA LEU A 33 -6.82 -13.08 0.95
C LEU A 33 -8.20 -12.42 0.82
N SER A 34 -8.78 -12.01 1.94
CA SER A 34 -9.96 -11.14 1.95
C SER A 34 -9.58 -9.71 1.59
N THR A 35 -10.45 -9.02 0.86
CA THR A 35 -10.33 -7.58 0.54
C THR A 35 -10.22 -6.72 1.80
N ALA A 36 -10.86 -7.12 2.90
CA ALA A 36 -10.76 -6.44 4.19
C ALA A 36 -9.29 -6.37 4.69
N ILE A 37 -8.49 -7.41 4.45
CA ILE A 37 -7.08 -7.44 4.84
C ILE A 37 -6.27 -6.40 4.05
N ILE A 38 -6.57 -6.24 2.76
CA ILE A 38 -5.94 -5.21 1.92
C ILE A 38 -6.29 -3.82 2.43
N THR A 39 -7.58 -3.57 2.71
CA THR A 39 -8.05 -2.32 3.30
C THR A 39 -7.43 -2.05 4.68
N HIS A 40 -7.15 -3.07 5.49
CA HIS A 40 -6.46 -2.92 6.76
C HIS A 40 -5.03 -2.44 6.59
N VAL A 41 -4.27 -2.99 5.61
CA VAL A 41 -2.92 -2.51 5.29
C VAL A 41 -2.98 -1.02 4.94
N LEU A 42 -3.85 -0.66 4.00
CA LEU A 42 -3.97 0.71 3.48
C LEU A 42 -4.44 1.71 4.55
N ASN A 43 -5.18 1.27 5.57
CA ASN A 43 -5.58 2.12 6.69
C ASN A 43 -4.55 2.19 7.82
N GLY A 44 -3.37 1.58 7.67
CA GLY A 44 -2.35 1.56 8.71
C GLY A 44 -2.68 0.64 9.88
N ARG A 45 -3.58 -0.34 9.69
CA ARG A 45 -3.93 -1.33 10.71
C ARG A 45 -2.98 -2.53 10.65
N LYS A 46 -2.98 -3.31 11.75
CA LYS A 46 -2.24 -4.57 11.84
C LYS A 46 -2.66 -5.48 10.69
N SER A 47 -1.69 -5.93 9.91
CA SER A 47 -1.90 -6.68 8.68
C SER A 47 -0.76 -7.66 8.46
N SER A 48 -1.03 -8.70 7.66
CA SER A 48 -0.06 -9.77 7.42
C SER A 48 1.03 -9.34 6.44
N GLN A 49 2.22 -9.93 6.59
CA GLN A 49 3.34 -9.77 5.63
C GLN A 49 2.90 -10.14 4.21
N LYS A 50 2.02 -11.15 4.08
CA LYS A 50 1.49 -11.62 2.81
C LYS A 50 0.69 -10.54 2.08
N ALA A 51 -0.16 -9.80 2.80
CA ALA A 51 -0.94 -8.71 2.22
C ALA A 51 -0.04 -7.56 1.75
N LYS A 52 0.99 -7.21 2.54
CA LYS A 52 1.99 -6.21 2.17
C LYS A 52 2.73 -6.60 0.88
N LYS A 53 3.20 -7.85 0.79
CA LYS A 53 3.86 -8.37 -0.43
C LYS A 53 2.94 -8.33 -1.65
N ALA A 54 1.67 -8.69 -1.49
CA ALA A 54 0.70 -8.67 -2.58
C ALA A 54 0.49 -7.25 -3.14
N ILE A 55 0.37 -6.25 -2.26
CA ILE A 55 0.23 -4.84 -2.66
C ILE A 55 1.49 -4.35 -3.37
N ALA A 56 2.67 -4.69 -2.86
CA ALA A 56 3.95 -4.35 -3.48
C ALA A 56 4.06 -4.95 -4.89
N ALA A 57 3.80 -6.26 -5.01
CA ALA A 57 3.86 -6.98 -6.27
C ALA A 57 2.86 -6.43 -7.31
N ALA A 58 1.63 -6.10 -6.87
CA ALA A 58 0.62 -5.48 -7.74
C ALA A 58 1.10 -4.13 -8.32
N LEU A 59 1.87 -3.37 -7.54
CA LEU A 59 2.47 -2.13 -8.00
C LEU A 59 3.82 -2.32 -8.72
N GLY A 60 4.33 -3.54 -8.83
CA GLY A 60 5.60 -3.88 -9.50
C GLY A 60 6.84 -3.74 -8.63
N TYR A 61 6.68 -3.67 -7.30
CA TYR A 61 7.79 -3.60 -6.35
C TYR A 61 8.17 -4.98 -5.85
N THR A 62 9.47 -5.21 -5.67
CA THR A 62 10.03 -6.44 -5.10
C THR A 62 9.75 -6.57 -3.60
N ASP A 63 9.72 -5.44 -2.88
CA ASP A 63 9.44 -5.40 -1.45
C ASP A 63 8.51 -4.23 -1.09
N PHE A 64 7.64 -4.45 -0.10
CA PHE A 64 6.74 -3.44 0.42
C PHE A 64 7.47 -2.26 1.07
N ARG A 65 8.67 -2.48 1.62
CA ARG A 65 9.47 -1.39 2.22
C ARG A 65 9.90 -0.35 1.20
N ILE A 66 10.19 -0.77 -0.04
CA ILE A 66 10.57 0.15 -1.12
C ILE A 66 9.36 1.00 -1.51
N LEU A 67 8.21 0.35 -1.67
CA LEU A 67 6.93 1.04 -1.92
C LEU A 67 6.59 2.03 -0.79
N GLU A 68 6.73 1.61 0.47
CA GLU A 68 6.46 2.45 1.64
C GLU A 68 7.39 3.67 1.68
N TYR A 69 8.69 3.47 1.43
CA TYR A 69 9.66 4.56 1.38
C TYR A 69 9.34 5.58 0.28
N GLU A 70 9.01 5.13 -0.93
CA GLU A 70 8.63 6.03 -2.03
C GLU A 70 7.34 6.79 -1.70
N ALA A 71 6.34 6.11 -1.13
CA ALA A 71 5.09 6.73 -0.74
C ALA A 71 5.27 7.75 0.39
N VAL A 72 6.11 7.47 1.39
CA VAL A 72 6.46 8.42 2.45
C VAL A 72 7.17 9.64 1.86
N LYS A 73 8.15 9.44 0.98
CA LYS A 73 8.86 10.53 0.32
C LYS A 73 7.91 11.42 -0.48
N ALA A 74 7.04 10.82 -1.30
CA ALA A 74 6.06 11.57 -2.09
C ALA A 74 5.10 12.40 -1.24
N VAL A 75 4.59 11.81 -0.14
CA VAL A 75 3.70 12.52 0.79
C VAL A 75 4.44 13.68 1.47
N ASN A 76 5.69 13.49 1.89
CA ASN A 76 6.48 14.55 2.52
C ASN A 76 6.83 15.67 1.52
N ASP A 77 7.18 15.32 0.28
CA ASP A 77 7.46 16.29 -0.78
C ASP A 77 6.22 17.14 -1.11
N GLU A 78 5.02 16.56 -1.07
CA GLU A 78 3.75 17.30 -1.22
C GLU A 78 3.48 18.22 -0.03
N LEU A 79 3.83 17.81 1.20
CA LEU A 79 3.63 18.61 2.41
C LEU A 79 4.60 19.79 2.50
N ASN A 80 5.85 19.63 2.02
CA ASN A 80 6.89 20.67 2.03
C ASN A 80 6.80 21.64 0.84
N LYS A 81 5.86 21.45 -0.08
CA LYS A 81 5.56 22.39 -1.18
C LYS A 81 4.64 23.54 -0.77
N LYS A 82 4.28 23.64 0.51
CA LYS A 82 3.53 24.75 1.11
C LYS A 82 4.48 25.72 1.79
#